data_AF-A0A8J5UJC6-F1
#
_entry.id   AF-A0A8J5UJC6-F1
#
_cell.length_a   1.000
_cell.length_b   1.000
_cell.length_c   1.000
_cell.angle_alpha   90.00
_cell.angle_beta   90.00
_cell.angle_gamma   90.00
#
_symmetry.space_group_name_H-M   'P 1'
#
loop_
_entity.id
_entity.type
_entity.pdbx_description
1 polymer ?
#
loop_
_entity_poly.entity_id
_entity_poly.type
_entity_poly.pdbx_seq_one_letter_code
_entity_poly.pdbx_strand_id
1 'polypeptide(L)'
;MVKYIFTILALVAIPPIITATPIIVDKRSIETCQFPSGSGLVAVSKSTLNGGWAMSPDEPCTPGKYCPYACPPGQLMNQWDPDAKAYTYPASMNGGLKCDKDGKVTTPFGDRPLCVDGEGTVSIDNKADKNVAFCQTVLPGNEAMLIPTNCAGKSTQVLAVPGPSYWASTGAHYYINAPGISTTDACVWGTKSEAQGNWSPYVAGMNMDKSGSTFVTVGWNPKYQDDFNHEKPNFGVRITCDKKDACFGLPCEIQPDSGKSLFCVVTATKNAKAKIEVFDV
;
A
#
# COMPACT_ATOMS: atom_id res chain seq x y z
N MET A 1 -75.05 20.19 72.48
CA MET A 1 -75.92 19.63 71.42
C MET A 1 -75.21 19.87 70.09
N VAL A 2 -75.22 18.87 69.20
CA VAL A 2 -74.61 18.79 67.85
C VAL A 2 -73.12 18.39 67.80
N LYS A 3 -72.92 17.16 67.33
CA LYS A 3 -71.67 16.49 66.94
C LYS A 3 -71.22 16.97 65.56
N TYR A 4 -69.92 17.15 65.36
CA TYR A 4 -69.29 17.03 64.04
C TYR A 4 -68.15 16.03 64.12
N ILE A 5 -68.35 14.89 63.44
CA ILE A 5 -67.33 13.89 63.14
C ILE A 5 -66.85 14.22 61.72
N PHE A 6 -65.55 14.47 61.55
CA PHE A 6 -64.92 14.37 60.24
C PHE A 6 -63.64 13.54 60.35
N THR A 7 -63.67 12.45 59.60
CA THR A 7 -62.71 11.37 59.48
C THR A 7 -61.40 11.88 58.87
N ILE A 8 -60.27 11.62 59.54
CA ILE A 8 -58.93 11.85 58.98
C ILE A 8 -58.62 10.67 58.04
N LEU A 9 -58.57 10.93 56.73
CA LEU A 9 -57.96 10.01 55.76
C LEU A 9 -56.44 10.06 55.93
N ALA A 10 -55.84 8.98 56.44
CA ALA A 10 -54.40 8.79 56.38
C ALA A 10 -54.02 8.37 54.94
N LEU A 11 -53.35 9.25 54.20
CA LEU A 11 -52.69 8.87 52.95
C LEU A 11 -51.48 7.97 53.29
N VAL A 12 -51.57 6.69 52.92
CA VAL A 12 -50.42 5.78 52.91
C VAL A 12 -49.61 6.11 51.66
N ALA A 13 -48.42 6.70 51.85
CA ALA A 13 -47.47 6.91 50.77
C ALA A 13 -46.88 5.56 50.35
N ILE A 14 -47.20 5.12 49.13
CA ILE A 14 -46.59 3.93 48.52
C ILE A 14 -45.20 4.34 48.02
N PRO A 15 -44.11 3.65 48.43
CA PRO A 15 -42.77 3.97 47.95
C PRO A 15 -42.68 3.65 46.44
N PRO A 16 -41.94 4.46 45.66
CA PRO A 16 -41.80 4.23 44.23
C PRO A 16 -41.06 2.91 43.99
N ILE A 17 -41.60 2.09 43.10
CA ILE A 17 -40.93 0.89 42.58
C ILE A 17 -39.74 1.37 41.76
N ILE A 18 -38.52 1.18 42.29
CA ILE A 18 -37.28 1.40 41.56
C ILE A 18 -37.15 0.23 40.57
N THR A 19 -37.61 0.42 39.34
CA THR A 19 -37.22 -0.47 38.25
C THR A 19 -35.78 -0.16 37.90
N ALA A 20 -34.88 -1.13 38.13
CA ALA A 20 -33.53 -1.05 37.62
C ALA A 20 -33.60 -1.08 36.09
N THR A 21 -33.43 0.08 35.46
CA THR A 21 -33.17 0.15 34.03
C THR A 21 -31.89 -0.63 33.76
N PRO A 22 -31.88 -1.60 32.83
CA PRO A 22 -30.65 -2.25 32.44
C PRO A 22 -29.73 -1.17 31.90
N ILE A 23 -28.53 -1.07 32.46
CA ILE A 23 -27.44 -0.32 31.86
C ILE A 23 -27.17 -1.04 30.54
N ILE A 24 -27.73 -0.55 29.45
CA ILE A 24 -27.22 -0.86 28.12
C ILE A 24 -25.84 -0.24 28.13
N VAL A 25 -24.81 -1.06 28.34
CA VAL A 25 -23.46 -0.72 27.94
C VAL A 25 -23.56 -0.51 26.44
N ASP A 26 -23.71 0.75 26.03
CA ASP A 26 -23.57 1.13 24.64
C ASP A 26 -22.19 0.60 24.22
N LYS A 27 -22.18 -0.46 23.40
CA LYS A 27 -20.95 -0.95 22.80
C LYS A 27 -20.39 0.26 22.08
N ARG A 28 -19.37 0.91 22.65
CA ARG A 28 -18.64 2.00 21.98
C ARG A 28 -18.52 1.58 20.52
N SER A 29 -19.20 2.30 19.63
CA SER A 29 -19.20 2.00 18.21
C SER A 29 -17.74 1.90 17.79
N ILE A 30 -17.31 0.71 17.39
CA ILE A 30 -15.91 0.52 17.03
C ILE A 30 -15.72 1.25 15.71
N GLU A 31 -15.08 2.41 15.78
CA GLU A 31 -14.93 3.27 14.62
C GLU A 31 -13.91 2.70 13.62
N THR A 32 -12.85 2.05 14.13
CA THR A 32 -11.74 1.55 13.29
C THR A 32 -11.14 0.24 13.80
N CYS A 33 -10.69 -0.61 12.88
CA CYS A 33 -9.83 -1.75 13.16
C CYS A 33 -8.37 -1.32 13.28
N GLN A 34 -7.71 -1.83 14.31
CA GLN A 34 -6.30 -1.53 14.57
C GLN A 34 -5.39 -2.29 13.61
N PHE A 35 -4.37 -1.59 13.10
CA PHE A 35 -3.31 -2.22 12.32
C PHE A 35 -2.56 -3.26 13.18
N PRO A 36 -2.32 -4.48 12.68
CA PRO A 36 -1.72 -5.57 13.46
C PRO A 36 -0.21 -5.35 13.62
N SER A 37 0.15 -4.39 14.46
CA SER A 37 1.55 -4.08 14.80
C SER A 37 2.23 -5.30 15.42
N GLY A 38 3.47 -5.58 14.99
CA GLY A 38 4.23 -6.74 15.45
C GLY A 38 4.09 -8.00 14.57
N SER A 39 3.20 -7.99 13.57
CA SER A 39 3.04 -9.12 12.63
C SER A 39 4.02 -9.12 11.45
N GLY A 40 5.16 -8.43 11.59
CA GLY A 40 6.16 -8.29 10.51
C GLY A 40 5.74 -7.40 9.34
N LEU A 41 4.60 -6.69 9.45
CA LEU A 41 4.12 -5.76 8.44
C LEU A 41 4.77 -4.38 8.55
N VAL A 42 4.81 -3.65 7.44
CA VAL A 42 5.29 -2.27 7.37
C VAL A 42 4.10 -1.32 7.54
N ALA A 43 4.19 -0.37 8.47
CA ALA A 43 3.16 0.64 8.64
C ALA A 43 3.41 1.81 7.67
N VAL A 44 2.45 2.10 6.79
CA VAL A 44 2.57 3.17 5.76
C VAL A 44 2.57 4.56 6.40
N SER A 45 1.70 4.81 7.37
CA SER A 45 1.72 6.03 8.19
C SER A 45 0.95 5.78 9.49
N LYS A 46 1.58 6.03 10.64
CA LYS A 46 0.93 5.82 11.95
C LYS A 46 0.20 7.06 12.48
N SER A 47 0.48 8.23 11.92
CA SER A 47 -0.01 9.52 12.41
C SER A 47 -1.27 10.02 11.70
N THR A 48 -1.75 9.31 10.68
CA THR A 48 -2.92 9.67 9.88
C THR A 48 -4.10 8.71 10.11
N LEU A 49 -5.27 9.00 9.53
CA LEU A 49 -6.50 8.22 9.78
C LEU A 49 -6.39 6.77 9.31
N ASN A 50 -5.53 6.47 8.33
CA ASN A 50 -5.23 5.11 7.92
C ASN A 50 -4.49 4.27 8.99
N GLY A 51 -3.97 4.85 10.07
CA GLY A 51 -3.49 4.11 11.25
C GLY A 51 -2.45 3.01 10.99
N GLY A 52 -1.69 3.10 9.90
CA GLY A 52 -0.67 2.14 9.46
C GLY A 52 -1.06 1.28 8.28
N TRP A 53 -2.35 1.20 7.94
CA TRP A 53 -2.85 0.46 6.78
C TRP A 53 -2.33 1.08 5.46
N ALA A 54 -2.18 0.26 4.42
CA ALA A 54 -1.84 0.71 3.08
C ALA A 54 -3.09 1.28 2.36
N MET A 55 -3.63 2.34 2.95
CA MET A 55 -4.83 3.06 2.53
C MET A 55 -4.50 4.57 2.49
N SER A 56 -5.29 5.37 1.79
CA SER A 56 -5.06 6.81 1.70
C SER A 56 -5.01 7.46 3.10
N PRO A 57 -4.23 8.54 3.33
CA PRO A 57 -4.04 9.11 4.67
C PRO A 57 -5.34 9.44 5.43
N ASP A 58 -6.39 9.81 4.70
CA ASP A 58 -7.73 10.16 5.19
C ASP A 58 -8.69 8.97 5.27
N GLU A 59 -8.23 7.77 4.89
CA GLU A 59 -9.06 6.58 4.80
C GLU A 59 -8.83 5.61 5.98
N PRO A 60 -9.73 5.58 6.98
CA PRO A 60 -9.65 4.60 8.05
C PRO A 60 -10.10 3.21 7.60
N CYS A 61 -9.51 2.19 8.23
CA CYS A 61 -9.99 0.81 8.18
C CYS A 61 -11.17 0.63 9.14
N THR A 62 -12.40 0.61 8.61
CA THR A 62 -13.64 0.55 9.40
C THR A 62 -14.33 -0.82 9.30
N PRO A 63 -15.19 -1.19 10.25
CA PRO A 63 -15.93 -2.45 10.21
C PRO A 63 -16.61 -2.72 8.86
N GLY A 64 -16.46 -3.95 8.36
CA GLY A 64 -16.97 -4.39 7.07
C GLY A 64 -16.03 -4.14 5.88
N LYS A 65 -14.97 -3.33 6.01
CA LYS A 65 -13.98 -3.12 4.94
C LYS A 65 -12.93 -4.22 4.88
N TYR A 66 -12.37 -4.42 3.69
CA TYR A 66 -11.06 -5.05 3.53
C TYR A 66 -10.00 -3.94 3.59
N CYS A 67 -8.94 -4.18 4.34
CA CYS A 67 -7.91 -3.19 4.65
C CYS A 67 -6.55 -3.70 4.17
N PRO A 68 -6.04 -3.16 3.04
CA PRO A 68 -4.73 -3.51 2.52
C PRO A 68 -3.60 -3.13 3.47
N TYR A 69 -2.49 -3.86 3.41
CA TYR A 69 -1.31 -3.61 4.24
C TYR A 69 -0.03 -3.76 3.41
N ALA A 70 1.06 -3.20 3.92
CA ALA A 70 2.38 -3.30 3.28
C ALA A 70 3.19 -4.46 3.88
N CYS A 71 3.72 -5.29 2.99
CA CYS A 71 4.70 -6.30 3.32
C CYS A 71 6.13 -5.72 3.26
N PRO A 72 7.12 -6.37 3.91
CA PRO A 72 8.52 -6.00 3.77
C PRO A 72 8.98 -5.95 2.30
N PRO A 73 10.03 -5.17 1.98
CA PRO A 73 10.59 -5.12 0.62
C PRO A 73 10.86 -6.50 0.03
N GLY A 74 10.44 -6.71 -1.22
CA GLY A 74 10.54 -8.00 -1.91
C GLY A 74 9.33 -8.93 -1.72
N GLN A 75 8.42 -8.60 -0.81
CA GLN A 75 7.24 -9.41 -0.51
C GLN A 75 5.94 -8.76 -0.98
N LEU A 76 4.95 -9.60 -1.27
CA LEU A 76 3.62 -9.23 -1.70
C LEU A 76 2.58 -9.59 -0.63
N MET A 77 1.52 -8.78 -0.57
CA MET A 77 0.35 -9.05 0.28
C MET A 77 -0.34 -10.34 -0.17
N ASN A 78 -0.63 -11.25 0.75
CA ASN A 78 -1.18 -12.58 0.43
C ASN A 78 -2.57 -12.81 1.04
N GLN A 79 -3.28 -11.73 1.30
CA GLN A 79 -4.64 -11.71 1.85
C GLN A 79 -5.47 -10.69 1.07
N TRP A 80 -6.72 -11.05 0.77
CA TRP A 80 -7.71 -10.24 0.06
C TRP A 80 -9.06 -10.99 0.10
N ASP A 81 -10.10 -10.36 -0.42
CA ASP A 81 -11.43 -10.98 -0.56
C ASP A 81 -11.40 -12.23 -1.47
N PRO A 82 -11.77 -13.43 -1.00
CA PRO A 82 -11.75 -14.65 -1.81
C PRO A 82 -12.60 -14.55 -3.09
N ASP A 83 -13.58 -13.64 -3.12
CA ASP A 83 -14.41 -13.39 -4.30
C ASP A 83 -13.80 -12.38 -5.29
N ALA A 84 -12.78 -11.62 -4.88
CA ALA A 84 -11.98 -10.76 -5.76
C ALA A 84 -11.02 -11.60 -6.60
N LYS A 85 -11.54 -12.25 -7.64
CA LYS A 85 -10.78 -13.17 -8.52
C LYS A 85 -10.28 -12.51 -9.81
N ALA A 86 -10.71 -11.29 -10.07
CA ALA A 86 -10.38 -10.54 -11.29
C ALA A 86 -10.20 -9.05 -10.96
N TYR A 87 -9.55 -8.35 -11.89
CA TYR A 87 -9.37 -6.91 -11.82
C TYR A 87 -10.67 -6.21 -12.26
N THR A 88 -11.68 -6.25 -11.38
CA THR A 88 -13.02 -5.72 -11.63
C THR A 88 -13.50 -4.94 -10.42
N TYR A 89 -13.83 -3.67 -10.63
CA TYR A 89 -14.40 -2.81 -9.58
C TYR A 89 -15.83 -3.27 -9.21
N PRO A 90 -16.22 -3.27 -7.92
CA PRO A 90 -15.45 -2.84 -6.76
C PRO A 90 -14.58 -3.94 -6.14
N ALA A 91 -14.71 -5.20 -6.56
CA ALA A 91 -14.00 -6.32 -5.94
C ALA A 91 -12.47 -6.17 -5.96
N SER A 92 -11.90 -5.52 -6.99
CA SER A 92 -10.47 -5.21 -7.10
C SER A 92 -9.93 -4.33 -5.96
N MET A 93 -10.80 -3.62 -5.25
CA MET A 93 -10.43 -2.77 -4.11
C MET A 93 -10.27 -3.58 -2.81
N ASN A 94 -10.79 -4.81 -2.76
CA ASN A 94 -10.92 -5.57 -1.53
C ASN A 94 -9.65 -6.37 -1.18
N GLY A 95 -8.54 -5.67 -0.99
CA GLY A 95 -7.27 -6.25 -0.55
C GLY A 95 -7.08 -6.32 0.96
N GLY A 96 -6.21 -7.22 1.41
CA GLY A 96 -5.73 -7.29 2.78
C GLY A 96 -6.65 -8.03 3.75
N LEU A 97 -6.67 -7.55 5.00
CA LEU A 97 -7.39 -8.19 6.09
C LEU A 97 -8.83 -7.70 6.15
N LYS A 98 -9.75 -8.56 6.60
CA LYS A 98 -11.13 -8.15 6.83
C LYS A 98 -11.26 -7.49 8.20
N CYS A 99 -11.79 -6.27 8.24
CA CYS A 99 -12.21 -5.64 9.49
C CYS A 99 -13.62 -6.14 9.84
N ASP A 100 -13.75 -6.91 10.90
CA ASP A 100 -15.01 -7.47 11.35
C ASP A 100 -15.87 -6.45 12.09
N LYS A 101 -17.16 -6.79 12.26
CA LYS A 101 -18.15 -5.93 12.94
C LYS A 101 -17.79 -5.64 14.41
N ASP A 102 -16.95 -6.47 15.02
CA ASP A 102 -16.45 -6.30 16.38
C ASP A 102 -15.07 -5.62 16.44
N GLY A 103 -14.62 -5.01 15.33
CA GLY A 103 -13.37 -4.26 15.28
C GLY A 103 -12.10 -5.10 15.28
N LYS A 104 -12.24 -6.42 15.13
CA LYS A 104 -11.10 -7.32 14.97
C LYS A 104 -10.75 -7.49 13.50
N VAL A 105 -9.50 -7.86 13.26
CA VAL A 105 -9.02 -8.18 11.92
C VAL A 105 -8.93 -9.69 11.74
N THR A 106 -9.45 -10.20 10.63
CA THR A 106 -9.35 -11.60 10.24
C THR A 106 -8.63 -11.76 8.91
N THR A 107 -7.90 -12.87 8.78
CA THR A 107 -7.25 -13.30 7.54
C THR A 107 -8.26 -14.02 6.67
N PRO A 108 -8.61 -13.50 5.48
CA PRO A 108 -9.57 -14.17 4.60
C PRO A 108 -9.14 -15.56 4.14
N PHE A 109 -7.83 -15.79 3.98
CA PHE A 109 -7.24 -17.10 3.76
C PHE A 109 -6.52 -17.56 5.04
N GLY A 110 -7.25 -18.24 5.92
CA GLY A 110 -6.79 -18.59 7.26
C GLY A 110 -5.55 -19.49 7.32
N ASP A 111 -5.20 -20.18 6.23
CA ASP A 111 -4.03 -21.05 6.09
C ASP A 111 -2.83 -20.36 5.43
N ARG A 112 -3.02 -19.16 4.87
CA ARG A 112 -1.97 -18.42 4.16
C ARG A 112 -1.24 -17.45 5.08
N PRO A 113 0.08 -17.27 4.91
CA PRO A 113 0.79 -16.19 5.59
C PRO A 113 0.26 -14.82 5.13
N LEU A 114 0.57 -13.77 5.89
CA LEU A 114 0.24 -12.40 5.49
C LEU A 114 1.05 -11.96 4.26
N CYS A 115 2.34 -12.27 4.26
CA CYS A 115 3.25 -11.89 3.19
C CYS A 115 3.84 -13.12 2.52
N VAL A 116 4.06 -13.05 1.22
CA VAL A 116 4.81 -14.04 0.44
C VAL A 116 5.93 -13.35 -0.32
N ASP A 117 7.05 -14.04 -0.52
CA ASP A 117 8.11 -13.53 -1.37
C ASP A 117 7.60 -13.37 -2.81
N GLY A 118 7.98 -12.27 -3.45
CA GLY A 118 7.91 -12.18 -4.90
C GLY A 118 8.97 -13.07 -5.56
N GLU A 119 9.03 -13.05 -6.89
CA GLU A 119 9.88 -13.96 -7.65
C GLU A 119 11.40 -13.69 -7.51
N GLY A 120 11.79 -12.61 -6.82
CA GLY A 120 13.19 -12.33 -6.48
C GLY A 120 14.10 -12.00 -7.68
N THR A 121 13.51 -11.55 -8.79
CA THR A 121 14.22 -11.30 -10.06
C THR A 121 14.57 -9.85 -10.33
N VAL A 122 14.06 -8.91 -9.53
CA VAL A 122 14.35 -7.48 -9.67
C VAL A 122 14.81 -6.87 -8.35
N SER A 123 15.85 -6.05 -8.41
CA SER A 123 16.29 -5.23 -7.28
C SER A 123 16.61 -3.80 -7.71
N ILE A 124 16.51 -2.86 -6.78
CA ILE A 124 17.11 -1.52 -6.89
C ILE A 124 18.63 -1.66 -6.77
N ASP A 125 19.37 -0.91 -7.57
CA ASP A 125 20.80 -0.66 -7.42
C ASP A 125 21.04 0.85 -7.32
N ASN A 126 21.08 1.36 -6.09
CA ASN A 126 21.15 2.79 -5.85
C ASN A 126 22.61 3.27 -5.89
N LYS A 127 22.98 3.98 -6.96
CA LYS A 127 24.31 4.59 -7.11
C LYS A 127 24.41 5.96 -6.48
N ALA A 128 23.31 6.59 -6.05
CA ALA A 128 23.36 7.86 -5.33
C ALA A 128 23.90 7.67 -3.89
N ASP A 129 24.39 8.75 -3.28
CA ASP A 129 24.82 8.76 -1.87
C ASP A 129 23.63 8.76 -0.90
N LYS A 130 22.47 9.25 -1.34
CA LYS A 130 21.25 9.34 -0.53
C LYS A 130 20.36 8.13 -0.77
N ASN A 131 19.42 7.90 0.15
CA ASN A 131 18.40 6.88 -0.03
C ASN A 131 17.52 7.19 -1.25
N VAL A 132 16.89 6.16 -1.81
CA VAL A 132 15.83 6.31 -2.83
C VAL A 132 14.58 5.55 -2.37
N ALA A 133 13.42 6.19 -2.52
CA ALA A 133 12.12 5.62 -2.18
C ALA A 133 11.40 5.12 -3.44
N PHE A 134 11.11 3.82 -3.46
CA PHE A 134 10.24 3.17 -4.44
C PHE A 134 8.91 2.87 -3.76
N CYS A 135 7.83 3.47 -4.25
CA CYS A 135 6.50 3.30 -3.67
C CYS A 135 5.63 2.44 -4.58
N GLN A 136 5.29 1.24 -4.14
CA GLN A 136 4.45 0.30 -4.89
C GLN A 136 2.97 0.69 -4.77
N THR A 137 2.23 0.56 -5.86
CA THR A 137 0.77 0.67 -5.85
C THR A 137 0.13 -0.46 -5.05
N VAL A 138 -0.91 -0.13 -4.28
CA VAL A 138 -1.64 -1.11 -3.49
C VAL A 138 -2.59 -1.89 -4.39
N LEU A 139 -2.29 -3.17 -4.63
CA LEU A 139 -3.11 -4.03 -5.46
C LEU A 139 -3.15 -5.47 -4.91
N PRO A 140 -4.35 -6.07 -4.67
CA PRO A 140 -5.68 -5.44 -4.71
C PRO A 140 -5.81 -4.30 -3.70
N GLY A 141 -6.55 -3.24 -4.06
CA GLY A 141 -6.66 -2.03 -3.26
C GLY A 141 -7.00 -0.81 -4.10
N ASN A 142 -6.76 0.37 -3.54
CA ASN A 142 -7.10 1.65 -4.15
C ASN A 142 -6.07 2.15 -5.19
N GLU A 143 -5.04 1.35 -5.48
CA GLU A 143 -3.97 1.64 -6.44
C GLU A 143 -3.12 2.88 -6.15
N ALA A 144 -3.30 3.51 -4.98
CA ALA A 144 -2.38 4.53 -4.52
C ALA A 144 -1.00 3.91 -4.24
N MET A 145 0.06 4.68 -4.50
CA MET A 145 1.46 4.28 -4.31
C MET A 145 1.89 4.40 -2.85
N LEU A 146 1.46 3.44 -2.04
CA LEU A 146 1.55 3.53 -0.58
C LEU A 146 2.53 2.53 0.04
N ILE A 147 2.83 1.41 -0.63
CA ILE A 147 3.68 0.35 -0.06
C ILE A 147 5.15 0.77 -0.22
N PRO A 148 5.89 1.01 0.88
CA PRO A 148 7.20 1.64 0.79
C PRO A 148 8.33 0.62 0.64
N THR A 149 9.26 0.91 -0.27
CA THR A 149 10.59 0.29 -0.30
C THR A 149 11.65 1.37 -0.26
N ASN A 150 12.44 1.40 0.82
CA ASN A 150 13.59 2.28 0.95
C ASN A 150 14.87 1.54 0.55
N CYS A 151 15.65 2.11 -0.37
CA CYS A 151 16.99 1.62 -0.68
C CYS A 151 18.01 2.67 -0.22
N ALA A 152 18.90 2.31 0.71
CA ALA A 152 19.95 3.20 1.18
C ALA A 152 20.90 3.63 0.04
N GLY A 153 21.62 4.73 0.23
CA GLY A 153 22.66 5.15 -0.71
C GLY A 153 23.73 4.08 -0.88
N LYS A 154 24.27 3.95 -2.10
CA LYS A 154 25.30 2.96 -2.48
C LYS A 154 24.95 1.52 -2.08
N SER A 155 23.67 1.15 -2.18
CA SER A 155 23.17 -0.15 -1.74
C SER A 155 22.20 -0.76 -2.75
N THR A 156 21.81 -2.00 -2.50
CA THR A 156 20.81 -2.73 -3.29
C THR A 156 19.64 -3.15 -2.42
N GLN A 157 18.43 -3.17 -2.97
CA GLN A 157 17.23 -3.61 -2.26
C GLN A 157 16.31 -4.40 -3.20
N VAL A 158 15.86 -5.57 -2.79
CA VAL A 158 14.93 -6.39 -3.59
C VAL A 158 13.58 -5.68 -3.75
N LEU A 159 12.99 -5.77 -4.94
CA LEU A 159 11.62 -5.35 -5.24
C LEU A 159 10.70 -6.56 -5.30
N ALA A 160 9.44 -6.37 -4.91
CA ALA A 160 8.44 -7.40 -5.02
C ALA A 160 8.03 -7.54 -6.49
N VAL A 161 8.27 -8.72 -7.06
CA VAL A 161 7.89 -9.08 -8.44
C VAL A 161 6.79 -10.12 -8.37
N PRO A 162 5.55 -9.81 -8.78
CA PRO A 162 4.48 -10.80 -8.87
C PRO A 162 4.74 -11.85 -9.94
N GLY A 163 4.54 -13.12 -9.56
CA GLY A 163 4.40 -14.22 -10.49
C GLY A 163 2.95 -14.46 -10.93
N PRO A 164 2.72 -15.46 -11.80
CA PRO A 164 1.41 -15.74 -12.38
C PRO A 164 0.36 -16.19 -11.35
N SER A 165 0.78 -16.67 -10.17
CA SER A 165 -0.10 -17.08 -9.08
C SER A 165 -0.52 -15.93 -8.17
N TYR A 166 0.08 -14.74 -8.32
CA TYR A 166 -0.34 -13.57 -7.57
C TYR A 166 -1.76 -13.13 -7.99
N TRP A 167 -2.41 -12.36 -7.14
CA TRP A 167 -3.79 -11.91 -7.29
C TRP A 167 -4.12 -11.47 -8.72
N ALA A 168 -5.10 -12.15 -9.35
CA ALA A 168 -5.53 -11.92 -10.73
C ALA A 168 -4.40 -11.92 -11.79
N SER A 169 -3.28 -12.61 -11.52
CA SER A 169 -2.06 -12.62 -12.34
C SER A 169 -1.54 -11.21 -12.68
N THR A 170 -1.72 -10.27 -11.76
CA THR A 170 -1.31 -8.86 -11.91
C THR A 170 0.19 -8.67 -11.73
N GLY A 171 0.71 -7.55 -12.23
CA GLY A 171 2.08 -7.09 -11.97
C GLY A 171 2.16 -6.08 -10.84
N ALA A 172 3.38 -5.67 -10.50
CA ALA A 172 3.64 -4.58 -9.56
C ALA A 172 4.04 -3.31 -10.32
N HIS A 173 3.56 -2.17 -9.84
CA HIS A 173 3.89 -0.85 -10.34
C HIS A 173 4.48 0.01 -9.22
N TYR A 174 5.54 0.75 -9.52
CA TYR A 174 6.30 1.54 -8.55
C TYR A 174 6.50 2.97 -9.04
N TYR A 175 6.45 3.91 -8.11
CA TYR A 175 6.84 5.30 -8.28
C TYR A 175 8.25 5.50 -7.72
N ILE A 176 9.16 6.06 -8.52
CA ILE A 176 10.57 6.22 -8.20
C ILE A 176 10.86 7.69 -7.89
N ASN A 177 11.12 7.96 -6.62
CA ASN A 177 11.33 9.32 -6.11
C ASN A 177 12.80 9.74 -6.24
N ALA A 178 13.05 11.05 -6.16
CA ALA A 178 14.40 11.57 -6.22
C ALA A 178 15.24 11.11 -5.01
N PRO A 179 16.56 10.91 -5.17
CA PRO A 179 17.44 10.57 -4.06
C PRO A 179 17.36 11.60 -2.92
N GLY A 180 17.15 11.11 -1.70
CA GLY A 180 17.02 11.92 -0.47
C GLY A 180 15.59 12.14 0.01
N ILE A 181 14.58 11.76 -0.77
CA ILE A 181 13.18 11.79 -0.33
C ILE A 181 12.91 10.51 0.48
N SER A 182 12.35 10.66 1.69
CA SER A 182 12.06 9.53 2.57
C SER A 182 10.84 8.75 2.09
N THR A 183 10.69 7.48 2.50
CA THR A 183 9.46 6.72 2.23
C THR A 183 8.23 7.30 2.93
N THR A 184 8.41 8.02 4.03
CA THR A 184 7.30 8.67 4.75
C THR A 184 6.72 9.84 3.96
N ASP A 185 7.58 10.59 3.27
CA ASP A 185 7.16 11.73 2.45
C ASP A 185 6.75 11.30 1.04
N ALA A 186 7.41 10.27 0.49
CA ALA A 186 7.17 9.77 -0.85
C ALA A 186 5.96 8.84 -0.98
N CYS A 187 5.79 7.88 -0.06
CA CYS A 187 4.81 6.80 -0.22
C CYS A 187 3.46 7.15 0.41
N VAL A 188 3.01 8.37 0.11
CA VAL A 188 1.73 8.93 0.50
C VAL A 188 1.15 9.69 -0.70
N TRP A 189 -0.17 9.73 -0.81
CA TRP A 189 -0.80 10.59 -1.81
C TRP A 189 -0.60 12.06 -1.44
N GLY A 190 0.16 12.78 -2.26
CA GLY A 190 0.63 14.13 -1.95
C GLY A 190 -0.22 15.24 -2.57
N THR A 191 0.40 16.41 -2.71
CA THR A 191 -0.15 17.55 -3.45
C THR A 191 0.80 17.96 -4.58
N LYS A 192 0.35 18.82 -5.51
CA LYS A 192 1.15 19.34 -6.63
C LYS A 192 2.25 20.35 -6.21
N SER A 193 2.56 20.47 -4.92
CA SER A 193 3.60 21.40 -4.46
C SER A 193 5.01 20.90 -4.72
N GLU A 194 5.22 19.58 -4.81
CA GLU A 194 6.53 18.94 -4.94
C GLU A 194 6.46 17.74 -5.89
N ALA A 195 7.53 17.51 -6.65
CA ALA A 195 7.67 16.39 -7.58
C ALA A 195 7.98 15.04 -6.89
N GLN A 196 7.08 14.61 -6.00
CA GLN A 196 7.23 13.38 -5.22
C GLN A 196 5.93 12.59 -5.12
N GLY A 197 6.02 11.36 -4.63
CA GLY A 197 4.88 10.44 -4.55
C GLY A 197 4.25 10.20 -5.91
N ASN A 198 2.98 10.55 -6.09
CA ASN A 198 2.28 10.35 -7.37
C ASN A 198 2.80 11.28 -8.48
N TRP A 199 3.62 12.27 -8.15
CA TRP A 199 4.37 13.13 -9.08
C TRP A 199 5.86 12.82 -9.12
N SER A 200 6.29 11.65 -8.62
CA SER A 200 7.68 11.25 -8.78
C SER A 200 8.09 11.24 -10.27
N PRO A 201 9.35 11.55 -10.63
CA PRO A 201 9.71 11.72 -12.04
C PRO A 201 9.57 10.44 -12.87
N TYR A 202 9.89 9.29 -12.27
CA TYR A 202 9.90 8.00 -12.97
C TYR A 202 8.96 6.99 -12.32
N VAL A 203 8.57 6.01 -13.12
CA VAL A 203 7.81 4.83 -12.72
C VAL A 203 8.48 3.56 -13.23
N ALA A 204 8.20 2.45 -12.55
CA ALA A 204 8.58 1.11 -13.01
C ALA A 204 7.42 0.13 -12.91
N GLY A 205 7.39 -0.83 -13.83
CA GLY A 205 6.43 -1.94 -13.83
C GLY A 205 7.16 -3.27 -13.94
N MET A 206 6.68 -4.30 -13.24
CA MET A 206 7.27 -5.64 -13.33
C MET A 206 6.31 -6.78 -13.03
N ASN A 207 6.49 -7.89 -13.75
CA ASN A 207 5.84 -9.17 -13.50
C ASN A 207 6.66 -10.32 -14.11
N MET A 208 6.49 -11.53 -13.58
CA MET A 208 7.04 -12.74 -14.17
C MET A 208 5.94 -13.60 -14.79
N ASP A 209 6.21 -14.20 -15.95
CA ASP A 209 5.34 -15.20 -16.56
C ASP A 209 5.66 -16.64 -16.09
N LYS A 210 4.84 -17.60 -16.56
CA LYS A 210 5.03 -19.03 -16.24
C LYS A 210 6.31 -19.65 -16.80
N SER A 211 7.03 -18.96 -17.70
CA SER A 211 8.30 -19.42 -18.27
C SER A 211 9.52 -19.01 -17.43
N GLY A 212 9.32 -18.21 -16.38
CA GLY A 212 10.40 -17.60 -15.61
C GLY A 212 10.99 -16.37 -16.32
N SER A 213 10.26 -15.77 -17.26
CA SER A 213 10.65 -14.51 -17.89
C SER A 213 10.05 -13.35 -17.11
N THR A 214 10.92 -12.46 -16.61
CA THR A 214 10.52 -11.23 -15.93
C THR A 214 10.55 -10.08 -16.91
N PHE A 215 9.43 -9.37 -17.02
CA PHE A 215 9.31 -8.14 -17.80
C PHE A 215 9.50 -6.96 -16.86
N VAL A 216 10.42 -6.06 -17.18
CA VAL A 216 10.73 -4.88 -16.37
C VAL A 216 10.64 -3.65 -17.26
N THR A 217 9.78 -2.72 -16.89
CA THR A 217 9.59 -1.44 -17.59
C THR A 217 10.07 -0.32 -16.69
N VAL A 218 10.77 0.67 -17.26
CA VAL A 218 11.00 1.97 -16.62
C VAL A 218 10.56 3.07 -17.57
N GLY A 219 10.05 4.17 -17.04
CA GLY A 219 9.55 5.28 -17.84
C GLY A 219 9.35 6.57 -17.06
N TRP A 220 9.10 7.64 -17.79
CA TRP A 220 8.61 8.89 -17.22
C TRP A 220 7.21 8.70 -16.64
N ASN A 221 6.97 9.27 -15.47
CA ASN A 221 5.63 9.39 -14.92
C ASN A 221 4.84 10.45 -15.71
N PRO A 222 3.72 10.11 -16.36
CA PRO A 222 2.92 11.09 -17.10
C PRO A 222 2.49 12.28 -16.24
N LYS A 223 2.17 12.06 -14.94
CA LYS A 223 1.80 13.15 -14.03
C LYS A 223 2.94 14.14 -13.81
N TYR A 224 4.18 13.66 -13.72
CA TYR A 224 5.34 14.54 -13.65
C TYR A 224 5.51 15.33 -14.95
N GLN A 225 5.33 14.68 -16.10
CA GLN A 225 5.43 15.38 -17.39
C GLN A 225 4.32 16.44 -17.57
N ASP A 226 3.12 16.18 -17.06
CA ASP A 226 2.02 17.13 -17.17
C ASP A 226 2.20 18.33 -16.23
N ASP A 227 2.52 18.07 -14.96
CA ASP A 227 2.48 19.09 -13.89
C ASP A 227 3.86 19.70 -13.57
N PHE A 228 4.96 19.00 -13.88
CA PHE A 228 6.34 19.35 -13.52
C PHE A 228 7.30 19.37 -14.72
N ASN A 229 6.82 19.55 -15.97
CA ASN A 229 7.67 19.64 -17.17
C ASN A 229 8.71 20.78 -17.17
N HIS A 230 8.60 21.74 -16.26
CA HIS A 230 9.53 22.84 -16.08
C HIS A 230 10.66 22.49 -15.10
N GLU A 231 10.50 21.41 -14.33
CA GLU A 231 11.50 20.86 -13.44
C GLU A 231 12.22 19.71 -14.15
N LYS A 232 13.55 19.66 -14.01
CA LYS A 232 14.34 18.51 -14.47
C LYS A 232 14.81 17.74 -13.25
N PRO A 233 14.61 16.43 -13.17
CA PRO A 233 15.22 15.66 -12.10
C PRO A 233 16.74 15.67 -12.29
N ASN A 234 17.48 15.55 -11.20
CA ASN A 234 18.96 15.49 -11.19
C ASN A 234 19.48 14.05 -11.16
N PHE A 235 18.65 13.09 -11.54
CA PHE A 235 18.95 11.67 -11.54
C PHE A 235 18.25 10.99 -12.71
N GLY A 236 18.74 9.82 -13.09
CA GLY A 236 18.14 8.95 -14.10
C GLY A 236 17.97 7.52 -13.58
N VAL A 237 17.27 6.71 -14.37
CA VAL A 237 17.10 5.29 -14.11
C VAL A 237 17.47 4.46 -15.33
N ARG A 238 18.09 3.30 -15.12
CA ARG A 238 18.35 2.33 -16.18
C ARG A 238 18.19 0.91 -15.70
N ILE A 239 17.88 0.02 -16.63
CA ILE A 239 17.86 -1.40 -16.35
C ILE A 239 19.23 -1.98 -16.68
N THR A 240 19.81 -2.71 -15.74
CA THR A 240 20.99 -3.56 -15.95
C THR A 240 20.62 -5.01 -15.66
N CYS A 241 21.47 -5.95 -16.09
CA CYS A 241 21.28 -7.36 -15.85
C CYS A 241 22.57 -8.05 -15.47
N ASP A 242 22.47 -9.03 -14.57
CA ASP A 242 23.62 -9.84 -14.16
C ASP A 242 24.12 -10.75 -15.31
N LYS A 243 23.22 -11.13 -16.22
CA LYS A 243 23.50 -11.96 -17.41
C LYS A 243 23.01 -11.26 -18.67
N LYS A 244 23.91 -10.59 -19.38
CA LYS A 244 23.57 -9.80 -20.59
C LYS A 244 22.94 -10.63 -21.70
N ASP A 245 23.37 -11.89 -21.85
CA ASP A 245 22.86 -12.84 -22.84
C ASP A 245 21.44 -13.38 -22.51
N ALA A 246 20.96 -13.15 -21.29
CA ALA A 246 19.64 -13.53 -20.84
C ALA A 246 18.65 -12.34 -20.77
N CYS A 247 19.10 -11.13 -21.10
CA CYS A 247 18.28 -9.91 -21.06
C CYS A 247 18.15 -9.25 -22.44
N PHE A 248 16.91 -9.11 -22.90
CA PHE A 248 16.57 -8.51 -24.18
C PHE A 248 15.95 -7.13 -23.97
N GLY A 249 16.26 -6.16 -24.84
CA GLY A 249 15.77 -4.77 -24.72
C GLY A 249 16.76 -3.78 -24.09
N LEU A 250 18.02 -4.19 -23.89
CA LEU A 250 19.10 -3.29 -23.46
C LEU A 250 19.77 -2.59 -24.67
N PRO A 251 20.28 -1.35 -24.51
CA PRO A 251 20.19 -0.50 -23.32
C PRO A 251 18.77 0.04 -23.11
N CYS A 252 18.36 0.14 -21.84
CA CYS A 252 17.08 0.71 -21.42
C CYS A 252 17.36 1.70 -20.29
N GLU A 253 17.26 2.99 -20.61
CA GLU A 253 17.63 4.10 -19.74
C GLU A 253 16.68 5.28 -19.98
N ILE A 254 16.28 5.93 -18.89
CA ILE A 254 15.41 7.11 -18.86
C ILE A 254 16.10 8.15 -17.99
N GLN A 255 16.47 9.28 -18.59
CA GLN A 255 17.13 10.40 -17.90
C GLN A 255 16.74 11.75 -18.55
N PRO A 256 16.88 12.89 -17.85
CA PRO A 256 16.37 14.21 -18.27
C PRO A 256 16.80 14.65 -19.68
N ASP A 257 18.04 14.35 -20.05
CA ASP A 257 18.65 14.83 -21.30
C ASP A 257 18.75 13.74 -22.39
N SER A 258 18.20 12.54 -22.13
CA SER A 258 18.07 11.49 -23.15
C SER A 258 16.82 11.72 -24.01
N GLY A 259 16.97 11.72 -25.33
CA GLY A 259 15.90 12.05 -26.26
C GLY A 259 14.67 11.13 -26.15
N LYS A 260 13.47 11.73 -26.17
CA LYS A 260 12.09 11.25 -26.44
C LYS A 260 11.59 9.87 -25.99
N SER A 261 12.38 8.90 -25.54
CA SER A 261 11.83 7.61 -25.11
C SER A 261 11.07 7.81 -23.80
N LEU A 262 9.74 7.72 -23.86
CA LEU A 262 8.87 7.87 -22.69
C LEU A 262 9.00 6.70 -21.72
N PHE A 263 9.35 5.52 -22.24
CA PHE A 263 9.60 4.31 -21.48
C PHE A 263 10.50 3.36 -22.28
N CYS A 264 11.00 2.32 -21.63
CA CYS A 264 11.64 1.17 -22.26
C CYS A 264 11.38 -0.08 -21.44
N VAL A 265 11.53 -1.26 -22.06
CA VAL A 265 11.22 -2.56 -21.48
C VAL A 265 12.40 -3.50 -21.66
N VAL A 266 12.72 -4.25 -20.60
CA VAL A 266 13.69 -5.35 -20.62
C VAL A 266 13.00 -6.64 -20.21
N THR A 267 13.26 -7.70 -20.97
CA THR A 267 12.84 -9.06 -20.61
C THR A 267 14.05 -9.84 -20.12
N ALA A 268 14.08 -10.15 -18.82
CA ALA A 268 15.06 -11.03 -18.19
C ALA A 268 14.54 -12.48 -18.19
N THR A 269 15.14 -13.33 -19.01
CA THR A 269 14.68 -14.71 -19.26
C THR A 269 15.35 -15.71 -18.32
N LYS A 270 14.73 -16.90 -18.16
CA LYS A 270 15.31 -18.03 -17.40
C LYS A 270 15.70 -17.65 -15.96
N ASN A 271 14.86 -16.86 -15.29
CA ASN A 271 15.10 -16.33 -13.94
C ASN A 271 16.40 -15.50 -13.82
N ALA A 272 16.87 -14.90 -14.92
CA ALA A 272 17.92 -13.90 -14.85
C ALA A 272 17.47 -12.71 -14.02
N LYS A 273 18.41 -12.10 -13.30
CA LYS A 273 18.14 -10.96 -12.44
C LYS A 273 18.39 -9.65 -13.19
N ALA A 274 17.40 -8.79 -13.15
CA ALA A 274 17.49 -7.41 -13.58
C ALA A 274 17.67 -6.49 -12.37
N LYS A 275 18.32 -5.36 -12.58
CA LYS A 275 18.45 -4.29 -11.58
C LYS A 275 17.95 -2.98 -12.17
N ILE A 276 17.16 -2.25 -11.41
CA ILE A 276 16.85 -0.86 -11.72
C ILE A 276 17.91 -0.02 -11.03
N GLU A 277 18.89 0.43 -11.81
CA GLU A 277 19.95 1.31 -11.34
C GLU A 277 19.45 2.75 -11.30
N VAL A 278 19.65 3.42 -10.16
CA VAL A 278 19.38 4.85 -9.95
C VAL A 278 20.72 5.57 -9.91
N PHE A 279 20.93 6.57 -10.76
CA PHE A 279 22.21 7.27 -10.90
C PHE A 279 22.03 8.79 -10.99
N ASP A 280 23.01 9.54 -10.48
CA ASP A 280 23.04 11.01 -10.59
C ASP A 280 23.39 11.44 -12.03
N VAL A 281 22.83 12.57 -12.47
CA VAL A 281 23.03 13.17 -13.81
C VAL A 281 23.78 14.50 -13.71
#